data_AF-A0A8J8CCJ7-F1
#
_entry.id   AF-A0A8J8CCJ7-F1
#
_cell.length_a   1.000
_cell.length_b   1.000
_cell.length_c   1.000
_cell.angle_alpha   90.00
_cell.angle_beta   90.00
_cell.angle_gamma   90.00
#
_symmetry.space_group_name_H-M   'P 1'
#
loop_
_entity.id
_entity.type
_entity.pdbx_description
1 polymer ?
#
loop_
_entity_poly.entity_id
_entity_poly.type
_entity_poly.pdbx_seq_one_letter_code
_entity_poly.pdbx_strand_id
1 'polypeptide(L)'
;MTDNQRPDEIAHQLVTNVDSPVRIYLEDSTATIPLEPCRGTTPTTTTVPLEYFDAVIEQASIEDGGLTLFSMDGLHLPESEWSRTGLDRHWRHEDADLADPFFPPQRKLEVWASREDGLYNATEPYDFSHLDGIPADSPLLLEWKASAPEEDPERPPVPFDRPKLSVRAVRAEGVTDVQGFDRVDVGRIARVEILEAIPEQPTNPDIQPREVDLSPPSLHPEIDYEEIDPLAQSKRVIQAVFTINRHAKRLDEEADMAYQCGDGAKARVKALQKRALYRTKTVALHRLGKSEPDSIRVVRHEIDGSYELLCFYFADYSFHQPLEAVESELLEATAGSDDCSEIELEKIELEPSSATDSLELSLPEAVEVLRQNGLEPNDYLDSDVVEDFTSGIKISTTF
;
A
#
# COMPACT_ATOMS: atom_id res chain seq x y z
N MET A 1 19.84 -39.68 5.12
CA MET A 1 20.39 -38.58 5.93
C MET A 1 20.93 -37.59 4.92
N THR A 2 20.15 -36.57 4.60
CA THR A 2 20.57 -35.46 3.74
C THR A 2 21.40 -34.52 4.61
N ASP A 3 22.64 -34.24 4.20
CA ASP A 3 23.51 -33.29 4.90
C ASP A 3 22.94 -31.88 4.71
N ASN A 4 22.30 -31.36 5.75
CA ASN A 4 21.79 -29.99 5.79
C ASN A 4 22.97 -29.00 5.84
N GLN A 5 22.98 -28.02 4.94
CA GLN A 5 23.95 -26.91 4.99
C GLN A 5 23.61 -25.93 6.12
N ARG A 6 24.56 -25.11 6.56
CA ARG A 6 24.26 -24.01 7.48
C ARG A 6 23.48 -22.91 6.74
N PRO A 7 22.53 -22.20 7.38
CA PRO A 7 21.81 -21.09 6.76
C PRO A 7 22.74 -20.04 6.14
N ASP A 8 23.83 -19.70 6.83
CA ASP A 8 24.82 -18.74 6.34
C ASP A 8 25.54 -19.22 5.06
N GLU A 9 25.80 -20.52 4.93
CA GLU A 9 26.41 -21.11 3.72
C GLU A 9 25.45 -21.04 2.54
N ILE A 10 24.17 -21.34 2.77
CA ILE A 10 23.11 -21.25 1.76
C ILE A 10 23.00 -19.80 1.27
N ALA A 11 22.88 -18.85 2.19
CA ALA A 11 22.78 -17.42 1.87
C ALA A 11 24.00 -16.94 1.07
N HIS A 12 25.21 -17.31 1.49
CA HIS A 12 26.43 -16.94 0.77
C HIS A 12 26.47 -17.51 -0.65
N GLN A 13 26.08 -18.77 -0.83
CA GLN A 13 26.04 -19.40 -2.15
C GLN A 13 25.05 -18.70 -3.08
N LEU A 14 23.86 -18.34 -2.59
CA LEU A 14 22.87 -17.63 -3.38
C LEU A 14 23.38 -16.25 -3.83
N VAL A 15 23.97 -15.47 -2.93
CA VAL A 15 24.39 -14.09 -3.22
C VAL A 15 25.63 -14.03 -4.10
N THR A 16 26.57 -14.99 -3.98
CA THR A 16 27.83 -14.97 -4.75
C THR A 16 27.76 -15.65 -6.11
N ASN A 17 26.66 -16.35 -6.42
CA ASN A 17 26.47 -17.10 -7.66
C ASN A 17 25.23 -16.63 -8.44
N VAL A 18 24.94 -15.33 -8.40
CA VAL A 18 23.96 -14.72 -9.32
C VAL A 18 24.31 -15.07 -10.77
N ASP A 19 23.28 -15.24 -11.60
CA ASP A 19 23.28 -15.77 -12.96
C ASP A 19 23.71 -17.23 -13.10
N SER A 20 23.98 -17.93 -12.00
CA SER A 20 24.40 -19.34 -12.05
C SER A 20 23.21 -20.29 -11.93
N PRO A 21 23.23 -21.41 -12.68
CA PRO A 21 22.28 -22.49 -12.49
C PRO A 21 22.50 -23.17 -11.13
N VAL A 22 21.40 -23.57 -10.50
CA VAL A 22 21.42 -24.07 -9.13
C VAL A 22 20.39 -25.19 -8.92
N ARG A 23 20.70 -26.14 -8.04
CA ARG A 23 19.75 -27.10 -7.49
C ARG A 23 19.44 -26.78 -6.03
N ILE A 24 18.16 -26.66 -5.72
CA ILE A 24 17.64 -26.34 -4.39
C ILE A 24 17.00 -27.59 -3.80
N TYR A 25 17.47 -28.01 -2.62
CA TYR A 25 16.91 -29.15 -1.87
C TYR A 25 16.04 -28.66 -0.71
N LEU A 26 14.90 -29.32 -0.49
CA LEU A 26 13.93 -28.95 0.56
C LEU A 26 14.12 -29.78 1.84
N GLU A 27 13.95 -29.14 3.00
CA GLU A 27 14.16 -29.75 4.33
C GLU A 27 13.26 -30.97 4.59
N ASP A 28 11.96 -30.84 4.27
CA ASP A 28 10.99 -31.91 4.49
C ASP A 28 10.80 -32.82 3.27
N SER A 29 11.56 -32.61 2.20
CA SER A 29 11.36 -33.27 0.88
C SER A 29 9.90 -33.16 0.38
N THR A 30 9.23 -32.06 0.74
CA THR A 30 7.87 -31.73 0.34
C THR A 30 7.77 -30.24 0.02
N ALA A 31 6.85 -29.89 -0.86
CA ALA A 31 6.49 -28.50 -1.16
C ALA A 31 4.99 -28.28 -0.96
N THR A 32 4.66 -27.11 -0.44
CA THR A 32 3.29 -26.61 -0.37
C THR A 32 2.98 -25.85 -1.66
N ILE A 33 1.95 -26.28 -2.38
CA ILE A 33 1.60 -25.83 -3.72
C ILE A 33 0.21 -25.17 -3.67
N PRO A 34 0.07 -23.89 -4.05
CA PRO A 34 -1.24 -23.30 -4.23
C PRO A 34 -1.99 -23.95 -5.40
N LEU A 35 -3.29 -24.17 -5.23
CA LEU A 35 -4.16 -24.79 -6.24
C LEU A 35 -4.98 -23.77 -7.02
N GLU A 36 -5.33 -22.65 -6.38
CA GLU A 36 -6.31 -21.68 -6.90
C GLU A 36 -5.78 -20.24 -6.69
N PRO A 37 -6.19 -19.28 -7.53
CA PRO A 37 -5.94 -17.85 -7.34
C PRO A 37 -6.42 -17.32 -5.99
N CYS A 38 -5.76 -16.29 -5.46
CA CYS A 38 -6.23 -15.60 -4.26
C CYS A 38 -7.52 -14.82 -4.55
N ARG A 39 -8.52 -15.00 -3.70
CA ARG A 39 -9.81 -14.28 -3.72
C ARG A 39 -10.02 -13.50 -2.42
N GLY A 40 -9.01 -12.73 -1.99
CA GLY A 40 -9.03 -11.98 -0.74
C GLY A 40 -8.80 -12.82 0.53
N THR A 41 -8.42 -14.09 0.37
CA THR A 41 -8.08 -15.02 1.46
C THR A 41 -6.92 -15.91 1.02
N THR A 42 -6.19 -16.52 1.96
CA THR A 42 -5.13 -17.49 1.65
C THR A 42 -5.65 -18.58 0.69
N PRO A 43 -4.99 -18.82 -0.46
CA PRO A 43 -5.47 -19.78 -1.44
C PRO A 43 -5.43 -21.20 -0.89
N THR A 44 -6.31 -22.06 -1.40
CA THR A 44 -6.26 -23.50 -1.11
C THR A 44 -4.90 -24.06 -1.55
N THR A 45 -4.24 -24.82 -0.67
CA THR A 45 -2.94 -25.45 -0.96
C THR A 45 -3.01 -26.97 -0.87
N THR A 46 -2.04 -27.63 -1.50
CA THR A 46 -1.75 -29.06 -1.31
C THR A 46 -0.27 -29.25 -1.05
N THR A 47 0.07 -30.22 -0.21
CA THR A 47 1.47 -30.64 -0.04
C THR A 47 1.79 -31.77 -1.02
N VAL A 48 2.92 -31.65 -1.72
CA VAL A 48 3.40 -32.67 -2.67
C VAL A 48 4.82 -33.11 -2.31
N PRO A 49 5.22 -34.36 -2.59
CA PRO A 49 6.61 -34.78 -2.47
C PRO A 49 7.48 -34.00 -3.46
N LEU A 50 8.52 -33.34 -2.96
CA LEU A 50 9.49 -32.60 -3.75
C LEU A 50 10.83 -32.56 -3.01
N GLU A 51 11.78 -33.39 -3.45
CA GLU A 51 13.13 -33.42 -2.85
C GLU A 51 13.97 -32.22 -3.28
N TYR A 52 13.91 -31.89 -4.58
CA TYR A 52 14.66 -30.77 -5.15
C TYR A 52 14.02 -30.21 -6.43
N PHE A 53 14.46 -29.02 -6.82
CA PHE A 53 14.22 -28.42 -8.13
C PHE A 53 15.43 -27.64 -8.64
N ASP A 54 15.48 -27.44 -9.95
CA ASP A 54 16.54 -26.70 -10.63
C ASP A 54 16.05 -25.29 -10.99
N ALA A 55 16.91 -24.28 -10.84
CA ALA A 55 16.60 -22.88 -11.10
C ALA A 55 17.85 -22.11 -11.57
N VAL A 56 17.67 -20.84 -11.95
CA VAL A 56 18.76 -19.85 -12.09
C VAL A 56 18.61 -18.81 -10.99
N ILE A 57 19.71 -18.43 -10.35
CA ILE A 57 19.73 -17.37 -9.35
C ILE A 57 19.77 -16.03 -10.09
N GLU A 58 18.63 -15.39 -10.30
CA GLU A 58 18.59 -14.09 -10.97
C GLU A 58 18.95 -12.93 -10.03
N GLN A 59 18.55 -13.04 -8.76
CA GLN A 59 18.79 -11.98 -7.79
C GLN A 59 18.87 -12.55 -6.38
N ALA A 60 19.90 -12.16 -5.64
CA ALA A 60 19.98 -12.37 -4.19
C ALA A 60 20.92 -11.31 -3.60
N SER A 61 20.47 -10.66 -2.53
CA SER A 61 21.23 -9.64 -1.81
C SER A 61 21.20 -9.91 -0.32
N ILE A 62 22.25 -9.46 0.36
CA ILE A 62 22.25 -9.32 1.82
C ILE A 62 22.07 -7.84 2.11
N GLU A 63 21.00 -7.51 2.84
CA GLU A 63 20.58 -6.14 3.12
C GLU A 63 20.63 -5.87 4.63
N ASP A 64 20.33 -4.62 5.00
CA ASP A 64 20.26 -4.16 6.39
C ASP A 64 21.54 -4.45 7.17
N GLY A 65 22.69 -4.15 6.55
CA GLY A 65 24.01 -4.36 7.17
C GLY A 65 24.39 -5.83 7.36
N GLY A 66 23.62 -6.79 6.83
CA GLY A 66 23.85 -8.21 7.02
C GLY A 66 22.78 -8.95 7.81
N LEU A 67 21.68 -8.25 8.14
CA LEU A 67 20.57 -8.78 8.94
C LEU A 67 19.56 -9.59 8.13
N THR A 68 19.48 -9.35 6.82
CA THR A 68 18.45 -9.94 5.96
C THR A 68 19.08 -10.50 4.68
N LEU A 69 18.73 -11.73 4.31
CA LEU A 69 18.87 -12.24 2.94
C LEU A 69 17.56 -11.95 2.22
N PHE A 70 17.66 -11.16 1.16
CA PHE A 70 16.54 -10.75 0.33
C PHE A 70 16.71 -11.21 -1.11
N SER A 71 15.68 -11.86 -1.65
CA SER A 71 15.69 -12.41 -3.00
C SER A 71 14.26 -12.42 -3.54
N MET A 72 13.70 -11.22 -3.73
CA MET A 72 12.40 -11.08 -4.38
C MET A 72 12.52 -11.48 -5.84
N ASP A 73 11.66 -12.39 -6.27
CA ASP A 73 11.66 -12.97 -7.61
C ASP A 73 13.03 -13.55 -7.99
N GLY A 74 13.83 -14.00 -7.02
CA GLY A 74 15.25 -14.23 -7.25
C GLY A 74 15.65 -15.61 -7.77
N LEU A 75 14.75 -16.60 -7.74
CA LEU A 75 15.00 -17.92 -8.34
C LEU A 75 14.07 -18.14 -9.53
N HIS A 76 14.61 -18.10 -10.75
CA HIS A 76 13.83 -18.33 -11.97
C HIS A 76 13.89 -19.80 -12.39
N LEU A 77 12.72 -20.46 -12.38
CA LEU A 77 12.61 -21.86 -12.74
C LEU A 77 12.24 -22.01 -14.23
N PRO A 78 12.79 -23.02 -14.94
CA PRO A 78 12.34 -23.40 -16.28
C PRO A 78 10.87 -23.83 -16.31
N GLU A 79 10.23 -23.79 -17.49
CA GLU A 79 8.82 -24.19 -17.63
C GLU A 79 8.58 -25.65 -17.25
N SER A 80 9.52 -26.51 -17.65
CA SER A 80 9.46 -27.93 -17.29
C SER A 80 9.52 -28.14 -15.78
N GLU A 81 10.29 -27.35 -15.05
CA GLU A 81 10.39 -27.44 -13.58
C GLU A 81 9.12 -26.94 -12.90
N TRP A 82 8.54 -25.82 -13.37
CA TRP A 82 7.21 -25.36 -12.94
C TRP A 82 6.14 -26.45 -13.11
N SER A 83 6.13 -27.10 -14.26
CA SER A 83 5.20 -28.20 -14.55
C SER A 83 5.46 -29.45 -13.72
N ARG A 84 6.74 -29.82 -13.52
CA ARG A 84 7.15 -31.03 -12.80
C ARG A 84 6.87 -30.93 -11.31
N THR A 85 7.18 -29.79 -10.70
CA THR A 85 6.93 -29.51 -9.28
C THR A 85 5.45 -29.30 -8.97
N GLY A 86 4.66 -28.92 -9.99
CA GLY A 86 3.25 -28.62 -9.86
C GLY A 86 2.98 -27.21 -9.33
N LEU A 87 4.02 -26.39 -9.15
CA LEU A 87 3.90 -25.00 -8.73
C LEU A 87 3.09 -24.16 -9.75
N ASP A 88 2.98 -24.63 -11.00
CA ASP A 88 2.21 -23.97 -12.07
C ASP A 88 0.69 -24.19 -12.01
N ARG A 89 0.20 -25.11 -11.17
CA ARG A 89 -1.23 -25.45 -11.08
C ARG A 89 -2.09 -24.24 -10.78
N HIS A 90 -1.64 -23.40 -9.86
CA HIS A 90 -2.28 -22.16 -9.49
C HIS A 90 -2.41 -21.18 -10.68
N TRP A 91 -1.39 -21.07 -11.53
CA TRP A 91 -1.42 -20.21 -12.73
C TRP A 91 -2.17 -20.82 -13.91
N ARG A 92 -2.31 -22.14 -13.95
CA ARG A 92 -3.12 -22.84 -14.97
C ARG A 92 -4.61 -22.88 -14.64
N HIS A 93 -5.01 -22.37 -13.47
CA HIS A 93 -6.41 -22.28 -13.09
C HIS A 93 -7.16 -21.32 -14.03
N GLU A 94 -8.41 -21.65 -14.39
CA GLU A 94 -9.19 -20.86 -15.36
C GLU A 94 -9.47 -19.42 -14.88
N ASP A 95 -9.57 -19.23 -13.57
CA ASP A 95 -9.80 -17.93 -12.93
C ASP A 95 -8.52 -17.12 -12.64
N ALA A 96 -7.34 -17.59 -13.04
CA ALA A 96 -6.11 -16.85 -12.79
C ALA A 96 -6.03 -15.62 -13.71
N ASP A 97 -6.04 -14.40 -13.15
CA ASP A 97 -5.81 -13.18 -13.94
C ASP A 97 -4.31 -12.99 -14.17
N LEU A 98 -3.79 -13.74 -15.14
CA LEU A 98 -2.39 -13.66 -15.57
C LEU A 98 -2.05 -12.32 -16.24
N ALA A 99 -3.04 -11.52 -16.64
CA ALA A 99 -2.83 -10.22 -17.27
C ALA A 99 -2.96 -9.06 -16.27
N ASP A 100 -3.02 -9.35 -14.97
CA ASP A 100 -3.12 -8.34 -13.91
C ASP A 100 -1.96 -7.33 -14.04
N PRO A 101 -2.26 -6.02 -14.09
CA PRO A 101 -1.26 -4.96 -14.29
C PRO A 101 -0.27 -4.83 -13.13
N PHE A 102 -0.67 -5.24 -11.93
CA PHE A 102 0.13 -5.14 -10.71
C PHE A 102 1.04 -6.36 -10.55
N PHE A 103 0.68 -7.50 -11.17
CA PHE A 103 1.35 -8.77 -10.99
C PHE A 103 1.40 -9.61 -12.27
N PRO A 104 2.33 -9.33 -13.20
CA PRO A 104 2.62 -10.31 -14.23
C PRO A 104 3.03 -11.62 -13.53
N PRO A 105 2.47 -12.77 -13.92
CA PRO A 105 2.84 -14.05 -13.34
C PRO A 105 4.29 -14.32 -13.71
N GLN A 106 5.19 -14.10 -12.75
CA GLN A 106 6.59 -14.39 -12.94
C GLN A 106 6.83 -15.84 -12.54
N ARG A 107 7.60 -16.55 -13.37
CA ARG A 107 8.03 -17.93 -13.11
C ARG A 107 9.19 -17.98 -12.10
N LYS A 108 9.06 -17.21 -11.01
CA LYS A 108 10.13 -16.95 -10.06
C LYS A 108 9.67 -17.24 -8.63
N LEU A 109 10.61 -17.71 -7.82
CA LEU A 109 10.42 -17.94 -6.39
C LEU A 109 11.19 -16.90 -5.59
N GLU A 110 10.61 -16.51 -4.47
CA GLU A 110 11.25 -15.63 -3.51
C GLU A 110 12.00 -16.44 -2.47
N VAL A 111 13.18 -15.96 -2.07
CA VAL A 111 13.93 -16.52 -0.94
C VAL A 111 14.09 -15.45 0.13
N TRP A 112 13.78 -15.80 1.38
CA TRP A 112 13.91 -14.91 2.52
C TRP A 112 14.56 -15.60 3.72
N ALA A 113 15.53 -14.94 4.35
CA ALA A 113 16.02 -15.29 5.68
C ALA A 113 16.36 -14.03 6.47
N SER A 114 16.11 -14.04 7.77
CA SER A 114 16.39 -12.90 8.67
C SER A 114 17.17 -13.36 9.90
N ARG A 115 17.83 -12.40 10.57
CA ARG A 115 18.42 -12.56 11.91
C ARG A 115 17.52 -11.95 13.01
N GLU A 116 16.51 -11.17 12.63
CA GLU A 116 15.73 -10.29 13.52
C GLU A 116 14.94 -11.01 14.63
N ASP A 117 14.43 -12.22 14.39
CA ASP A 117 13.70 -12.99 15.42
C ASP A 117 14.58 -13.23 16.67
N GLY A 118 15.91 -13.30 16.50
CA GLY A 118 16.88 -13.39 17.60
C GLY A 118 17.21 -12.06 18.26
N LEU A 119 17.07 -10.93 17.56
CA LEU A 119 17.44 -9.59 18.04
C LEU A 119 16.34 -8.95 18.89
N TYR A 120 15.07 -9.20 18.58
CA TYR A 120 13.92 -8.61 19.31
C TYR A 120 13.89 -8.96 20.80
N ASN A 121 14.52 -10.08 21.20
CA ASN A 121 14.57 -10.54 22.59
C ASN A 121 15.77 -9.99 23.39
N ALA A 122 16.62 -9.15 22.79
CA ALA A 122 17.77 -8.56 23.48
C ALA A 122 17.33 -7.47 24.47
N THR A 123 17.70 -7.61 25.74
CA THR A 123 17.53 -6.55 26.74
C THR A 123 18.67 -5.53 26.64
N GLU A 124 18.35 -4.23 26.69
CA GLU A 124 19.39 -3.18 26.75
C GLU A 124 20.18 -3.22 28.07
N PRO A 125 21.51 -3.00 28.06
CA PRO A 125 22.38 -2.90 26.86
C PRO A 125 22.48 -4.26 26.16
N TYR A 126 22.39 -4.28 24.83
CA TYR A 126 22.28 -5.49 24.00
C TYR A 126 23.24 -6.63 24.43
N ASP A 127 22.74 -7.59 25.21
CA ASP A 127 23.48 -8.78 25.63
C ASP A 127 23.02 -10.00 24.84
N PHE A 128 23.85 -10.42 23.90
CA PHE A 128 23.62 -11.57 23.04
C PHE A 128 24.31 -12.86 23.55
N SER A 129 24.79 -12.87 24.79
CA SER A 129 25.46 -14.04 25.38
C SER A 129 24.58 -15.29 25.48
N HIS A 130 23.26 -15.11 25.35
CA HIS A 130 22.26 -16.16 25.36
C HIS A 130 22.03 -16.82 23.99
N LEU A 131 22.60 -16.27 22.91
CA LEU A 131 22.40 -16.76 21.55
C LEU A 131 23.64 -17.51 21.03
N ASP A 132 23.42 -18.47 20.13
CA ASP A 132 24.51 -19.15 19.45
C ASP A 132 25.20 -18.19 18.50
N GLY A 133 26.50 -18.00 18.71
CA GLY A 133 27.33 -17.15 17.86
C GLY A 133 27.52 -17.72 16.46
N ILE A 134 27.75 -16.84 15.49
CA ILE A 134 28.12 -17.25 14.14
C ILE A 134 29.47 -17.97 14.17
N PRO A 135 29.59 -19.11 13.49
CA PRO A 135 30.86 -19.83 13.35
C PRO A 135 31.96 -18.94 12.77
N ALA A 136 33.18 -19.06 13.27
CA ALA A 136 34.32 -18.25 12.82
C ALA A 136 34.70 -18.49 11.35
N ASP A 137 34.27 -19.62 10.78
CA ASP A 137 34.44 -20.02 9.39
C ASP A 137 33.22 -19.66 8.51
N SER A 138 32.24 -18.93 9.06
CA SER A 138 31.08 -18.48 8.28
C SER A 138 31.53 -17.55 7.15
N PRO A 139 31.19 -17.87 5.89
CA PRO A 139 31.63 -17.06 4.75
C PRO A 139 31.00 -15.66 4.73
N LEU A 140 29.92 -15.44 5.49
CA LEU A 140 29.20 -14.17 5.58
C LEU A 140 29.88 -13.12 6.45
N LEU A 141 30.93 -13.48 7.21
CA LEU A 141 31.66 -12.51 8.03
C LEU A 141 32.35 -11.42 7.19
N LEU A 142 32.68 -11.72 5.93
CA LEU A 142 33.24 -10.73 5.00
C LEU A 142 32.17 -9.74 4.52
N GLU A 143 30.99 -10.24 4.12
CA GLU A 143 29.86 -9.42 3.67
C GLU A 143 29.35 -8.48 4.77
N TRP A 144 29.26 -8.99 6.01
CA TRP A 144 28.92 -8.18 7.20
C TRP A 144 29.89 -7.01 7.37
N LYS A 145 31.21 -7.28 7.36
CA LYS A 145 32.22 -6.23 7.56
C LYS A 145 32.20 -5.14 6.50
N ALA A 146 31.74 -5.46 5.29
CA ALA A 146 31.61 -4.49 4.21
C ALA A 146 30.38 -3.58 4.36
N SER A 147 29.35 -4.03 5.09
CA SER A 147 28.02 -3.43 5.10
C SER A 147 27.56 -2.93 6.47
N ALA A 148 28.21 -3.35 7.56
CA ALA A 148 27.86 -2.98 8.93
C ALA A 148 28.16 -1.48 9.21
N PRO A 149 27.20 -0.72 9.77
CA PRO A 149 27.42 0.63 10.28
C PRO A 149 28.54 0.70 11.33
N GLU A 150 29.20 1.85 11.48
CA GLU A 150 30.31 2.04 12.45
C GLU A 150 29.90 1.83 13.92
N GLU A 151 28.60 1.88 14.23
CA GLU A 151 28.05 1.74 15.59
C GLU A 151 27.69 0.29 15.95
N ASP A 152 27.80 -0.65 15.00
CA ASP A 152 27.44 -2.06 15.19
C ASP A 152 28.62 -2.93 15.69
N PRO A 153 28.33 -4.12 16.28
CA PRO A 153 29.37 -5.01 16.76
C PRO A 153 30.32 -5.50 15.64
N GLU A 154 31.58 -5.81 16.01
CA GLU A 154 32.65 -6.27 15.08
C GLU A 154 32.27 -7.51 14.23
N ARG A 155 31.20 -8.22 14.61
CA ARG A 155 30.60 -9.35 13.90
C ARG A 155 29.11 -9.47 14.27
N PRO A 156 28.27 -10.11 13.43
CA PRO A 156 26.87 -10.30 13.75
C PRO A 156 26.69 -11.33 14.89
N PRO A 157 25.68 -11.17 15.76
CA PRO A 157 25.56 -11.98 16.98
C PRO A 157 24.95 -13.38 16.76
N VAL A 158 24.08 -13.55 15.77
CA VAL A 158 23.36 -14.82 15.50
C VAL A 158 23.39 -15.17 14.02
N PRO A 159 23.42 -16.46 13.63
CA PRO A 159 23.32 -16.88 12.23
C PRO A 159 21.96 -16.51 11.61
N PHE A 160 21.86 -16.54 10.27
CA PHE A 160 20.57 -16.45 9.60
C PHE A 160 19.62 -17.57 10.03
N ASP A 161 18.32 -17.28 10.07
CA ASP A 161 17.30 -18.32 10.02
C ASP A 161 17.40 -19.13 8.73
N ARG A 162 16.82 -20.33 8.75
CA ARG A 162 16.74 -21.17 7.56
C ARG A 162 15.97 -20.42 6.45
N PRO A 163 16.56 -20.29 5.23
CA PRO A 163 15.87 -19.60 4.15
C PRO A 163 14.54 -20.24 3.78
N LYS A 164 13.50 -19.43 3.76
CA LYS A 164 12.14 -19.78 3.34
C LYS A 164 11.98 -19.51 1.85
N LEU A 165 11.27 -20.41 1.18
CA LEU A 165 10.83 -20.26 -0.21
C LEU A 165 9.36 -19.88 -0.22
N SER A 166 9.02 -18.86 -0.99
CA SER A 166 7.65 -18.43 -1.16
C SER A 166 7.33 -18.19 -2.63
N VAL A 167 6.08 -18.45 -3.01
CA VAL A 167 5.53 -18.14 -4.34
C VAL A 167 4.43 -17.11 -4.19
N ARG A 168 4.31 -16.21 -5.16
CA ARG A 168 3.20 -15.25 -5.21
C ARG A 168 1.92 -15.93 -5.67
N ALA A 169 0.84 -15.73 -4.93
CA ALA A 169 -0.49 -16.08 -5.37
C ALA A 169 -1.05 -14.96 -6.26
N VAL A 170 -1.29 -15.27 -7.53
CA VAL A 170 -2.05 -14.46 -8.49
C VAL A 170 -3.46 -14.25 -7.97
N ARG A 171 -3.93 -13.03 -8.16
CA ARG A 171 -5.25 -12.57 -7.73
C ARG A 171 -6.27 -12.93 -8.80
N ALA A 172 -7.46 -13.35 -8.37
CA ALA A 172 -8.58 -13.50 -9.28
C ALA A 172 -9.12 -12.12 -9.72
N GLU A 173 -9.79 -12.08 -10.86
CA GLU A 173 -10.50 -10.88 -11.34
C GLU A 173 -11.49 -10.35 -10.29
N GLY A 174 -11.49 -9.02 -10.07
CA GLY A 174 -12.48 -8.34 -9.20
C GLY A 174 -12.07 -8.14 -7.75
N VAL A 175 -10.82 -8.44 -7.37
CA VAL A 175 -10.28 -8.16 -6.02
C VAL A 175 -9.78 -6.70 -5.95
N THR A 176 -10.43 -5.86 -5.14
CA THR A 176 -10.23 -4.39 -5.11
C THR A 176 -9.33 -3.88 -3.95
N ASP A 177 -8.58 -4.77 -3.29
CA ASP A 177 -7.65 -4.39 -2.22
C ASP A 177 -6.26 -5.01 -2.41
N VAL A 178 -5.23 -4.15 -2.46
CA VAL A 178 -3.84 -4.44 -2.86
C VAL A 178 -2.85 -4.41 -1.69
N GLN A 179 -3.32 -4.23 -0.45
CA GLN A 179 -2.40 -4.09 0.68
C GLN A 179 -1.95 -5.45 1.24
N GLY A 180 -0.88 -5.97 0.65
CA GLY A 180 -0.22 -7.21 1.06
C GLY A 180 -0.14 -8.19 -0.11
N PHE A 181 1.07 -8.49 -0.55
CA PHE A 181 1.28 -9.57 -1.53
C PHE A 181 0.88 -10.88 -0.85
N ASP A 182 -0.06 -11.62 -1.44
CA ASP A 182 -0.38 -12.97 -0.98
C ASP A 182 0.77 -13.89 -1.34
N ARG A 183 1.65 -14.13 -0.37
CA ARG A 183 2.74 -15.10 -0.49
C ARG A 183 2.29 -16.41 0.10
N VAL A 184 2.57 -17.49 -0.60
CA VAL A 184 2.40 -18.85 -0.11
C VAL A 184 3.78 -19.41 0.16
N ASP A 185 4.06 -19.73 1.42
CA ASP A 185 5.28 -20.42 1.80
C ASP A 185 5.28 -21.83 1.19
N VAL A 186 6.22 -22.05 0.28
CA VAL A 186 6.40 -23.30 -0.46
C VAL A 186 7.19 -24.31 0.38
N GLY A 187 8.20 -23.85 1.10
CA GLY A 187 9.04 -24.72 1.93
C GLY A 187 10.28 -24.02 2.48
N ARG A 188 11.19 -24.82 3.05
CA ARG A 188 12.48 -24.35 3.59
C ARG A 188 13.64 -25.01 2.86
N ILE A 189 14.68 -24.22 2.57
CA ILE A 189 15.87 -24.70 1.85
C ILE A 189 16.78 -25.45 2.83
N ALA A 190 17.04 -26.74 2.56
CA ALA A 190 18.01 -27.52 3.33
C ALA A 190 19.43 -27.39 2.80
N ARG A 191 19.58 -27.31 1.47
CA ARG A 191 20.87 -27.30 0.78
C ARG A 191 20.76 -26.70 -0.61
N VAL A 192 21.85 -26.08 -1.05
CA VAL A 192 22.05 -25.52 -2.38
C VAL A 192 23.27 -26.16 -3.04
N GLU A 193 23.16 -26.42 -4.35
CA GLU A 193 24.23 -26.99 -5.17
C GLU A 193 24.34 -26.19 -6.47
N ILE A 194 25.49 -25.54 -6.68
CA ILE A 194 25.77 -24.78 -7.91
C ILE A 194 26.07 -25.76 -9.04
N LEU A 195 25.43 -25.55 -10.19
CA LEU A 195 25.51 -26.42 -11.35
C LEU A 195 26.26 -25.71 -12.50
N GLU A 196 26.93 -26.48 -13.36
CA GLU A 196 27.53 -25.93 -14.59
C GLU A 196 26.47 -25.50 -15.60
N ALA A 197 25.36 -26.25 -15.69
CA ALA A 197 24.25 -25.99 -16.59
C ALA A 197 22.98 -26.71 -16.11
N ILE A 198 21.82 -26.18 -16.51
CA ILE A 198 20.51 -26.85 -16.41
C ILE A 198 20.00 -27.20 -17.81
N PRO A 199 19.14 -28.24 -17.96
CA PRO A 199 18.70 -28.74 -19.27
C PRO A 199 17.91 -27.72 -20.10
N GLU A 200 17.18 -26.84 -19.43
CA GLU A 200 16.32 -25.82 -20.02
C GLU A 200 16.64 -24.51 -19.31
N GLN A 201 16.92 -23.45 -20.08
CA GLN A 201 17.09 -22.12 -19.51
C GLN A 201 15.73 -21.49 -19.25
N PRO A 202 15.54 -20.84 -18.10
CA PRO A 202 14.28 -20.18 -17.81
C PRO A 202 14.05 -19.01 -18.78
N THR A 203 12.78 -18.78 -19.09
CA THR A 203 12.32 -17.63 -19.87
C THR A 203 11.13 -17.00 -19.17
N ASN A 204 10.97 -15.68 -19.37
CA ASN A 204 9.76 -15.00 -18.91
C ASN A 204 8.56 -15.50 -19.73
N PRO A 205 7.40 -15.71 -19.09
CA PRO A 205 6.21 -16.09 -19.82
C PRO A 205 5.78 -14.96 -20.77
N ASP A 206 5.27 -15.34 -21.94
CA ASP A 206 4.81 -14.41 -22.97
C ASP A 206 3.40 -13.89 -22.63
N ILE A 207 3.34 -12.96 -21.68
CA ILE A 207 2.10 -12.38 -21.18
C ILE A 207 2.25 -10.86 -21.16
N GLN A 208 1.39 -10.16 -21.91
CA GLN A 208 1.33 -8.70 -21.89
C GLN A 208 0.41 -8.25 -20.76
N PRO A 209 0.89 -7.49 -19.76
CA PRO A 209 0.05 -6.93 -18.72
C PRO A 209 -1.02 -6.01 -19.32
N ARG A 210 -2.17 -5.93 -18.64
CA ARG A 210 -3.21 -4.95 -18.98
C ARG A 210 -2.69 -3.53 -18.72
N GLU A 211 -3.03 -2.57 -19.57
CA GLU A 211 -2.85 -1.16 -19.21
C GLU A 211 -3.94 -0.76 -18.23
N VAL A 212 -3.54 -0.24 -17.06
CA VAL A 212 -4.46 0.32 -16.07
C VAL A 212 -3.97 1.71 -15.67
N ASP A 213 -4.90 2.65 -15.63
CA ASP A 213 -4.63 4.01 -15.18
C ASP A 213 -4.38 4.00 -13.66
N LEU A 214 -3.11 4.18 -13.28
CA LEU A 214 -2.66 4.24 -11.89
C LEU A 214 -2.65 5.67 -11.33
N SER A 215 -3.23 6.62 -12.06
CA SER A 215 -3.33 7.99 -11.59
C SER A 215 -4.07 8.01 -10.24
N PRO A 216 -3.54 8.71 -9.22
CA PRO A 216 -4.26 8.86 -7.96
C PRO A 216 -5.65 9.43 -8.28
N PRO A 217 -6.73 8.90 -7.65
CA PRO A 217 -8.06 9.42 -7.88
C PRO A 217 -8.04 10.91 -7.61
N SER A 218 -8.56 11.70 -8.56
CA SER A 218 -8.51 13.15 -8.50
C SER A 218 -8.96 13.65 -7.12
N LEU A 219 -8.17 14.56 -6.56
CA LEU A 219 -8.51 15.30 -5.33
C LEU A 219 -9.76 16.16 -5.53
N HIS A 220 -10.15 16.37 -6.80
CA HIS A 220 -11.29 17.15 -7.22
C HIS A 220 -12.33 16.24 -7.84
N PRO A 221 -13.62 16.47 -7.58
CA PRO A 221 -14.66 15.75 -8.31
C PRO A 221 -14.56 16.12 -9.79
N GLU A 222 -14.50 15.11 -10.66
CA GLU A 222 -14.54 15.26 -12.12
C GLU A 222 -15.99 15.55 -12.55
N ILE A 223 -16.39 16.81 -12.43
CA ILE A 223 -17.70 17.29 -12.84
C ILE A 223 -17.55 18.52 -13.73
N ASP A 224 -18.53 18.75 -14.58
CA ASP A 224 -18.61 19.98 -15.36
C ASP A 224 -19.08 21.13 -14.44
N TYR A 225 -18.11 21.91 -13.95
CA TYR A 225 -18.38 23.05 -13.07
C TYR A 225 -19.12 24.19 -13.78
N GLU A 226 -19.21 24.23 -15.11
CA GLU A 226 -20.04 25.19 -15.84
C GLU A 226 -21.52 24.83 -15.77
N GLU A 227 -21.84 23.53 -15.74
CA GLU A 227 -23.22 23.02 -15.74
C GLU A 227 -23.86 22.88 -14.35
N ILE A 228 -23.10 23.04 -13.25
CA ILE A 228 -23.68 22.94 -11.90
C ILE A 228 -24.63 24.11 -11.58
N ASP A 229 -25.77 23.78 -10.95
CA ASP A 229 -26.77 24.75 -10.49
C ASP A 229 -26.23 25.64 -9.36
N PRO A 230 -26.59 26.94 -9.29
CA PRO A 230 -26.24 27.77 -8.15
C PRO A 230 -26.87 27.27 -6.84
N LEU A 231 -26.19 27.55 -5.72
CA LEU A 231 -26.65 27.21 -4.38
C LEU A 231 -26.85 28.49 -3.57
N ALA A 232 -28.06 28.70 -3.05
CA ALA A 232 -28.38 29.90 -2.28
C ALA A 232 -27.54 30.00 -1.00
N GLN A 233 -26.97 31.17 -0.73
CA GLN A 233 -26.12 31.44 0.44
C GLN A 233 -26.92 31.65 1.74
N SER A 234 -27.79 30.69 2.08
CA SER A 234 -28.49 30.73 3.37
C SER A 234 -27.57 30.33 4.51
N LYS A 235 -27.75 30.94 5.69
CA LYS A 235 -27.00 30.60 6.91
C LYS A 235 -27.00 29.09 7.18
N ARG A 236 -28.15 28.43 7.00
CA ARG A 236 -28.31 26.99 7.24
C ARG A 236 -27.49 26.14 6.27
N VAL A 237 -27.40 26.54 4.99
CA VAL A 237 -26.57 25.85 3.99
C VAL A 237 -25.09 26.00 4.31
N ILE A 238 -24.62 27.23 4.58
CA ILE A 238 -23.21 27.49 4.93
C ILE A 238 -22.83 26.71 6.19
N GLN A 239 -23.70 26.66 7.19
CA GLN A 239 -23.54 25.85 8.40
C GLN A 239 -23.44 24.35 8.10
N ALA A 240 -24.25 23.84 7.17
CA ALA A 240 -24.17 22.43 6.77
C ALA A 240 -22.83 22.12 6.07
N VAL A 241 -22.37 22.99 5.17
CA VAL A 241 -21.04 22.85 4.52
C VAL A 241 -19.92 22.90 5.57
N PHE A 242 -20.00 23.81 6.54
CA PHE A 242 -19.03 23.90 7.65
C PHE A 242 -19.03 22.63 8.50
N THR A 243 -20.21 22.10 8.80
CA THR A 243 -20.39 20.87 9.58
C THR A 243 -19.75 19.67 8.88
N ILE A 244 -20.01 19.45 7.58
CA ILE A 244 -19.39 18.33 6.86
C ILE A 244 -17.87 18.49 6.73
N ASN A 245 -17.36 19.71 6.55
CA ASN A 245 -15.92 19.98 6.51
C ASN A 245 -15.24 19.64 7.84
N ARG A 246 -15.90 19.96 8.96
CA ARG A 246 -15.40 19.63 10.29
C ARG A 246 -15.43 18.13 10.58
N HIS A 247 -16.50 17.45 10.15
CA HIS A 247 -16.58 15.99 10.22
C HIS A 247 -15.56 15.31 9.31
N ALA A 248 -15.25 15.85 8.13
CA ALA A 248 -14.19 15.32 7.27
C ALA A 248 -12.82 15.33 7.98
N LYS A 249 -12.48 16.39 8.72
CA LYS A 249 -11.27 16.46 9.55
C LYS A 249 -11.28 15.41 10.67
N ARG A 250 -12.41 15.22 11.35
CA ARG A 250 -12.55 14.17 12.37
C ARG A 250 -12.43 12.76 11.78
N LEU A 251 -12.99 12.53 10.60
CA LEU A 251 -12.86 11.25 9.90
C LEU A 251 -11.41 10.95 9.50
N ASP A 252 -10.61 11.98 9.25
CA ASP A 252 -9.16 11.84 9.02
C ASP A 252 -8.45 11.25 10.23
N GLU A 253 -8.66 11.86 11.41
CA GLU A 253 -8.10 11.38 12.67
C GLU A 253 -8.62 9.97 13.02
N GLU A 254 -9.90 9.69 12.77
CA GLU A 254 -10.49 8.36 12.97
C GLU A 254 -9.90 7.31 12.01
N ALA A 255 -9.55 7.70 10.77
CA ALA A 255 -8.89 6.82 9.81
C ALA A 255 -7.46 6.49 10.24
N ASP A 256 -6.68 7.51 10.64
CA ASP A 256 -5.32 7.34 11.14
C ASP A 256 -5.29 6.47 12.39
N MET A 257 -6.19 6.71 13.34
CA MET A 257 -6.32 5.87 14.53
C MET A 257 -6.68 4.42 14.19
N ALA A 258 -7.63 4.20 13.27
CA ALA A 258 -8.00 2.85 12.86
C ALA A 258 -6.82 2.12 12.19
N TYR A 259 -6.08 2.82 11.34
CA TYR A 259 -4.88 2.30 10.69
C TYR A 259 -3.80 1.93 11.70
N GLN A 260 -3.49 2.82 12.65
CA GLN A 260 -2.53 2.56 13.73
C GLN A 260 -2.92 1.37 14.62
N CYS A 261 -4.22 1.09 14.75
CA CYS A 261 -4.74 -0.06 15.50
C CYS A 261 -4.81 -1.36 14.65
N GLY A 262 -4.39 -1.34 13.39
CA GLY A 262 -4.44 -2.49 12.48
C GLY A 262 -5.83 -2.77 11.88
N ASP A 263 -6.79 -1.87 12.03
CA ASP A 263 -8.15 -2.00 11.48
C ASP A 263 -8.23 -1.28 10.11
N GLY A 264 -7.61 -1.91 9.10
CA GLY A 264 -7.47 -1.36 7.74
C GLY A 264 -8.82 -1.13 7.05
N ALA A 265 -9.80 -2.02 7.25
CA ALA A 265 -11.13 -1.89 6.66
C ALA A 265 -11.86 -0.67 7.21
N LYS A 266 -11.82 -0.45 8.53
CA LYS A 266 -12.40 0.76 9.15
C LYS A 266 -11.64 2.01 8.73
N ALA A 267 -10.31 1.98 8.67
CA ALA A 267 -9.50 3.10 8.18
C ALA A 267 -9.94 3.49 6.75
N ARG A 268 -10.11 2.51 5.87
CA ARG A 268 -10.58 2.71 4.49
C ARG A 268 -11.99 3.29 4.41
N VAL A 269 -12.94 2.80 5.22
CA VAL A 269 -14.29 3.39 5.30
C VAL A 269 -14.22 4.87 5.67
N LYS A 270 -13.43 5.21 6.69
CA LYS A 270 -13.28 6.60 7.16
C LYS A 270 -12.60 7.49 6.13
N ALA A 271 -11.58 7.00 5.44
CA ALA A 271 -10.92 7.70 4.34
C ALA A 271 -11.88 7.98 3.16
N LEU A 272 -12.70 7.00 2.78
CA LEU A 272 -13.71 7.16 1.72
C LEU A 272 -14.76 8.21 2.11
N GLN A 273 -15.27 8.15 3.34
CA GLN A 273 -16.21 9.13 3.87
C GLN A 273 -15.59 10.55 3.91
N LYS A 274 -14.37 10.70 4.43
CA LYS A 274 -13.62 11.96 4.44
C LYS A 274 -13.57 12.56 3.03
N ARG A 275 -13.17 11.76 2.03
CA ARG A 275 -13.03 12.21 0.65
C ARG A 275 -14.36 12.66 0.06
N ALA A 276 -15.43 11.91 0.26
CA ALA A 276 -16.77 12.27 -0.20
C ALA A 276 -17.25 13.61 0.41
N LEU A 277 -17.02 13.85 1.71
CA LEU A 277 -17.37 15.13 2.34
C LEU A 277 -16.51 16.29 1.80
N TYR A 278 -15.22 16.09 1.55
CA TYR A 278 -14.39 17.13 0.95
C TYR A 278 -14.76 17.45 -0.50
N ARG A 279 -15.09 16.45 -1.32
CA ARG A 279 -15.61 16.66 -2.67
C ARG A 279 -16.93 17.43 -2.63
N THR A 280 -17.85 17.03 -1.75
CA THR A 280 -19.11 17.74 -1.53
C THR A 280 -18.88 19.21 -1.16
N LYS A 281 -17.94 19.49 -0.24
CA LYS A 281 -17.54 20.86 0.12
C LYS A 281 -17.06 21.62 -1.11
N THR A 282 -16.20 21.05 -1.94
CA THR A 282 -15.69 21.68 -3.16
C THR A 282 -16.80 22.06 -4.13
N VAL A 283 -17.71 21.14 -4.43
CA VAL A 283 -18.87 21.44 -5.28
C VAL A 283 -19.74 22.52 -4.64
N ALA A 284 -19.99 22.44 -3.33
CA ALA A 284 -20.77 23.43 -2.61
C ALA A 284 -20.19 24.85 -2.73
N LEU A 285 -18.87 25.02 -2.60
CA LEU A 285 -18.23 26.32 -2.75
C LEU A 285 -18.39 26.90 -4.17
N HIS A 286 -18.25 26.07 -5.20
CA HIS A 286 -18.48 26.52 -6.59
C HIS A 286 -19.93 26.96 -6.80
N ARG A 287 -20.89 26.17 -6.29
CA ARG A 287 -22.31 26.52 -6.40
C ARG A 287 -22.67 27.78 -5.60
N LEU A 288 -22.07 28.00 -4.43
CA LEU A 288 -22.27 29.21 -3.61
C LEU A 288 -21.68 30.45 -4.30
N GLY A 289 -20.49 30.31 -4.91
CA GLY A 289 -19.85 31.35 -5.70
C GLY A 289 -20.64 31.75 -6.93
N LYS A 290 -21.27 30.79 -7.63
CA LYS A 290 -22.20 31.09 -8.73
C LYS A 290 -23.43 31.88 -8.31
N SER A 291 -23.90 31.72 -7.08
CA SER A 291 -25.12 32.38 -6.61
C SER A 291 -24.90 33.87 -6.28
N GLU A 292 -23.89 34.15 -5.47
CA GLU A 292 -23.60 35.52 -4.98
C GLU A 292 -22.07 35.68 -4.87
N PRO A 293 -21.34 35.89 -5.98
CA PRO A 293 -19.88 35.93 -5.95
C PRO A 293 -19.35 37.14 -5.15
N ASP A 294 -20.01 38.30 -5.27
CA ASP A 294 -19.61 39.55 -4.62
C ASP A 294 -19.68 39.51 -3.08
N SER A 295 -20.38 38.52 -2.50
CA SER A 295 -20.48 38.36 -1.03
C SER A 295 -19.31 37.58 -0.43
N ILE A 296 -18.43 37.02 -1.27
CA ILE A 296 -17.36 36.10 -0.88
C ILE A 296 -16.03 36.84 -0.94
N ARG A 297 -15.29 36.84 0.17
CA ARG A 297 -13.89 37.27 0.17
C ARG A 297 -12.99 36.05 -0.02
N VAL A 298 -12.04 36.13 -0.95
CA VAL A 298 -11.04 35.09 -1.18
C VAL A 298 -9.65 35.62 -0.87
N VAL A 299 -8.86 34.84 -0.14
CA VAL A 299 -7.48 35.17 0.25
C VAL A 299 -6.62 33.91 0.11
N ARG A 300 -5.37 34.05 -0.31
CA ARG A 300 -4.39 32.97 -0.24
C ARG A 300 -3.80 32.90 1.15
N HIS A 301 -3.80 31.70 1.73
CA HIS A 301 -3.18 31.42 3.01
C HIS A 301 -1.94 30.56 2.82
N GLU A 302 -0.79 31.06 3.26
CA GLU A 302 0.41 30.25 3.48
C GLU A 302 0.35 29.69 4.91
N ILE A 303 0.32 28.37 5.01
CA ILE A 303 0.23 27.62 6.27
C ILE A 303 1.59 26.99 6.54
N ASP A 304 2.10 27.21 7.76
CA ASP A 304 3.34 26.61 8.28
C ASP A 304 4.56 26.74 7.33
N GLY A 305 4.62 27.82 6.56
CA GLY A 305 5.76 28.17 5.71
C GLY A 305 5.95 27.31 4.45
N SER A 306 4.99 26.42 4.12
CA SER A 306 5.20 25.42 3.07
C SER A 306 3.97 25.06 2.23
N TYR A 307 2.76 25.35 2.70
CA TYR A 307 1.54 24.94 1.99
C TYR A 307 0.63 26.14 1.72
N GLU A 308 0.24 26.36 0.48
CA GLU A 308 -0.67 27.43 0.09
C GLU A 308 -2.07 26.87 -0.17
N LEU A 309 -3.10 27.56 0.33
CA LEU A 309 -4.51 27.25 0.11
C LEU A 309 -5.28 28.53 -0.20
N LEU A 310 -6.34 28.43 -1.01
CA LEU A 310 -7.34 29.50 -1.12
C LEU A 310 -8.32 29.40 0.05
N CYS A 311 -8.58 30.51 0.71
CA CYS A 311 -9.54 30.61 1.81
C CYS A 311 -10.73 31.48 1.41
N PHE A 312 -11.90 30.85 1.34
CA PHE A 312 -13.17 31.48 1.01
C PHE A 312 -13.90 31.86 2.30
N TYR A 313 -14.20 33.15 2.47
CA TYR A 313 -14.91 33.67 3.63
C TYR A 313 -16.38 33.94 3.30
N PHE A 314 -17.28 33.34 4.09
CA PHE A 314 -18.73 33.49 4.03
C PHE A 314 -19.26 33.93 5.39
N ALA A 315 -19.49 35.23 5.57
CA ALA A 315 -19.85 35.81 6.87
C ALA A 315 -18.88 35.34 7.98
N ASP A 316 -19.37 34.58 8.97
CA ASP A 316 -18.58 34.08 10.11
C ASP A 316 -17.86 32.75 9.83
N TYR A 317 -17.96 32.21 8.61
CA TYR A 317 -17.40 30.91 8.22
C TYR A 317 -16.27 31.08 7.21
N SER A 318 -15.28 30.19 7.25
CA SER A 318 -14.22 30.13 6.27
C SER A 318 -13.91 28.71 5.83
N PHE A 319 -13.49 28.56 4.57
CA PHE A 319 -13.21 27.27 3.95
C PHE A 319 -11.92 27.32 3.14
N HIS A 320 -10.97 26.46 3.49
CA HIS A 320 -9.76 26.27 2.71
C HIS A 320 -9.98 25.29 1.56
N GLN A 321 -9.39 25.59 0.41
CA GLN A 321 -9.30 24.73 -0.77
C GLN A 321 -7.89 24.73 -1.35
N PRO A 322 -7.39 23.57 -1.85
CA PRO A 322 -6.21 23.52 -2.70
C PRO A 322 -6.39 24.43 -3.93
N LEU A 323 -5.30 24.97 -4.46
CA LEU A 323 -5.36 25.87 -5.62
C LEU A 323 -5.92 25.15 -6.85
N GLU A 324 -5.46 23.91 -7.05
CA GLU A 324 -5.89 23.00 -8.11
C GLU A 324 -7.38 22.57 -8.00
N ALA A 325 -8.03 22.84 -6.86
CA ALA A 325 -9.42 22.49 -6.61
C ALA A 325 -10.42 23.56 -7.04
N VAL A 326 -9.93 24.71 -7.49
CA VAL A 326 -10.73 25.90 -7.76
C VAL A 326 -10.62 26.23 -9.23
N GLU A 327 -11.76 26.17 -9.92
CA GLU A 327 -11.82 26.55 -11.33
C GLU A 327 -11.55 28.04 -11.52
N SER A 328 -10.90 28.38 -12.64
CA SER A 328 -10.53 29.74 -13.01
C SER A 328 -11.74 30.69 -13.01
N GLU A 329 -12.90 30.21 -13.45
CA GLU A 329 -14.15 30.98 -13.52
C GLU A 329 -14.69 31.34 -12.13
N LEU A 330 -14.58 30.44 -11.14
CA LEU A 330 -14.95 30.75 -9.76
C LEU A 330 -14.01 31.81 -9.18
N LEU A 331 -12.72 31.69 -9.47
CA LEU A 331 -11.71 32.61 -8.99
C LEU A 331 -11.89 34.01 -9.59
N GLU A 332 -12.10 34.09 -10.91
CA GLU A 332 -12.40 35.34 -11.60
C GLU A 332 -13.68 35.98 -11.05
N ALA A 333 -14.74 35.19 -10.85
CA ALA A 333 -16.02 35.70 -10.33
C ALA A 333 -15.89 36.27 -8.91
N THR A 334 -15.13 35.63 -8.03
CA THR A 334 -15.07 35.97 -6.60
C THR A 334 -13.91 36.90 -6.21
N ALA A 335 -12.76 36.77 -6.86
CA ALA A 335 -11.55 37.54 -6.59
C ALA A 335 -11.24 38.59 -7.66
N GLY A 336 -11.95 38.57 -8.79
CA GLY A 336 -11.74 39.50 -9.91
C GLY A 336 -10.53 39.17 -10.79
N SER A 337 -9.88 38.03 -10.58
CA SER A 337 -8.75 37.52 -11.37
C SER A 337 -8.73 35.99 -11.32
N ASP A 338 -8.39 35.35 -12.45
CA ASP A 338 -8.14 33.91 -12.55
C ASP A 338 -6.69 33.53 -12.23
N ASP A 339 -5.80 34.53 -12.08
CA ASP A 339 -4.42 34.33 -11.65
C ASP A 339 -4.32 34.34 -10.12
N CYS A 340 -4.12 33.16 -9.53
CA CYS A 340 -3.89 33.00 -8.10
C CYS A 340 -2.74 33.90 -7.58
N SER A 341 -1.74 34.21 -8.39
CA SER A 341 -0.62 35.06 -7.97
C SER A 341 -1.02 36.50 -7.67
N GLU A 342 -2.16 36.96 -8.21
CA GLU A 342 -2.72 38.29 -8.00
C GLU A 342 -3.60 38.39 -6.74
N ILE A 343 -3.92 37.27 -6.10
CA ILE A 343 -4.73 37.22 -4.88
C ILE A 343 -3.85 37.51 -3.65
N GLU A 344 -4.41 38.31 -2.72
CA GLU A 344 -3.77 38.67 -1.46
C GLU A 344 -3.27 37.43 -0.71
N LEU A 345 -1.98 37.43 -0.34
CA LEU A 345 -1.34 36.37 0.44
C LEU A 345 -1.23 36.79 1.92
N GLU A 346 -1.87 36.01 2.79
CA GLU A 346 -1.76 36.12 4.24
C GLU A 346 -1.02 34.89 4.80
N LYS A 347 -0.08 35.12 5.72
CA LYS A 347 0.59 34.04 6.45
C LYS A 347 -0.16 33.77 7.73
N ILE A 348 -0.58 32.53 7.94
CA ILE A 348 -1.37 32.14 9.11
C ILE A 348 -0.77 30.92 9.79
N GLU A 349 -0.92 30.87 11.11
CA GLU A 349 -0.79 29.63 11.87
C GLU A 349 -2.18 28.99 11.94
N LEU A 350 -2.34 27.84 11.29
CA LEU A 350 -3.61 27.12 11.33
C LEU A 350 -3.66 26.33 12.64
N GLU A 351 -4.63 26.60 13.51
CA GLU A 351 -4.96 25.68 14.59
C GLU A 351 -5.95 24.63 14.05
N PRO A 352 -5.49 23.42 13.65
CA PRO A 352 -6.40 22.37 13.24
C PRO A 352 -7.24 21.97 14.44
N SER A 353 -8.54 21.90 14.24
CA SER A 353 -9.41 21.28 15.22
C SER A 353 -10.41 20.40 14.48
N SER A 354 -10.68 19.25 15.08
CA SER A 354 -11.64 18.24 14.62
C SER A 354 -12.84 18.13 15.56
N ALA A 355 -12.85 18.94 16.64
CA ALA A 355 -13.91 18.94 17.62
C ALA A 355 -15.25 19.25 16.96
N THR A 356 -16.22 18.35 17.14
CA THR A 356 -17.55 18.39 16.50
C THR A 356 -18.67 18.64 17.52
N ASP A 357 -18.36 18.58 18.82
CA ASP A 357 -19.35 18.67 19.90
C ASP A 357 -20.02 20.06 20.02
N SER A 358 -19.37 21.09 19.49
CA SER A 358 -19.86 22.47 19.50
C SER A 358 -20.57 22.89 18.21
N LEU A 359 -20.77 21.97 17.26
CA LEU A 359 -21.44 22.27 15.99
C LEU A 359 -22.95 22.42 16.19
N GLU A 360 -23.56 23.34 15.44
CA GLU A 360 -25.01 23.58 15.49
C GLU A 360 -25.82 22.47 14.82
N LEU A 361 -25.20 21.69 13.93
CA LEU A 361 -25.80 20.57 13.23
C LEU A 361 -24.99 19.30 13.50
N SER A 362 -25.67 18.17 13.64
CA SER A 362 -25.04 16.85 13.53
C SER A 362 -24.74 16.52 12.07
N LEU A 363 -23.83 15.56 11.83
CA LEU A 363 -23.52 15.09 10.47
C LEU A 363 -24.78 14.67 9.68
N PRO A 364 -25.71 13.84 10.20
CA PRO A 364 -26.91 13.46 9.46
C PRO A 364 -27.81 14.66 9.10
N GLU A 365 -27.92 15.66 10.00
CA GLU A 365 -28.71 16.87 9.74
C GLU A 365 -28.06 17.73 8.65
N ALA A 366 -26.74 17.87 8.67
CA ALA A 366 -26.01 18.60 7.63
C ALA A 366 -26.13 17.92 6.26
N VAL A 367 -25.96 16.59 6.21
CA VAL A 367 -26.15 15.77 5.00
C VAL A 367 -27.57 15.96 4.45
N GLU A 368 -28.59 15.93 5.30
CA GLU A 368 -29.98 16.13 4.87
C GLU A 368 -30.24 17.55 4.33
N VAL A 369 -29.66 18.58 4.96
CA VAL A 369 -29.76 19.96 4.44
C VAL A 369 -29.13 20.06 3.05
N LEU A 370 -27.96 19.46 2.83
CA LEU A 370 -27.28 19.49 1.53
C LEU A 370 -28.08 18.71 0.48
N ARG A 371 -28.59 17.52 0.83
CA ARG A 371 -29.45 16.70 -0.03
C ARG A 371 -30.68 17.46 -0.51
N GLN A 372 -31.36 18.18 0.40
CA GLN A 372 -32.53 18.99 0.07
C GLN A 372 -32.22 20.14 -0.92
N ASN A 373 -30.95 20.50 -1.07
CA ASN A 373 -30.46 21.50 -2.01
C ASN A 373 -29.75 20.87 -3.23
N GLY A 374 -29.92 19.57 -3.45
CA GLY A 374 -29.35 18.84 -4.58
C GLY A 374 -27.84 18.61 -4.46
N LEU A 375 -27.30 18.49 -3.24
CA LEU A 375 -25.94 18.06 -2.96
C LEU A 375 -25.99 16.80 -2.10
N GLU A 376 -25.93 15.63 -2.73
CA GLU A 376 -25.91 14.34 -2.03
C GLU A 376 -24.45 13.89 -1.82
N PRO A 377 -23.94 13.84 -0.58
CA PRO A 377 -22.57 13.41 -0.33
C PRO A 377 -22.25 12.00 -0.79
N ASN A 378 -23.25 11.10 -0.81
CA ASN A 378 -23.07 9.73 -1.27
C ASN A 378 -22.77 9.64 -2.79
N ASP A 379 -23.14 10.65 -3.59
CA ASP A 379 -22.82 10.70 -5.03
C ASP A 379 -21.31 10.88 -5.27
N TYR A 380 -20.55 11.27 -4.25
CA TYR A 380 -19.10 11.51 -4.32
C TYR A 380 -18.25 10.41 -3.66
N LEU A 381 -18.88 9.30 -3.26
CA LEU A 381 -18.18 8.11 -2.76
C LEU A 381 -17.58 7.30 -3.92
N ASP A 382 -16.32 6.89 -3.78
CA ASP A 382 -15.69 5.99 -4.76
C ASP A 382 -16.11 4.52 -4.59
N SER A 383 -16.74 4.20 -3.46
CA SER A 383 -17.33 2.90 -3.17
C SER A 383 -18.38 3.03 -2.08
N ASP A 384 -19.51 2.33 -2.20
CA ASP A 384 -20.61 2.26 -1.23
C ASP A 384 -20.38 1.20 -0.12
N VAL A 385 -19.36 0.35 -0.33
CA VAL A 385 -18.99 -0.74 0.58
C VAL A 385 -17.48 -0.92 0.65
N VAL A 386 -16.99 -1.31 1.83
CA VAL A 386 -15.64 -1.83 2.06
C VAL A 386 -15.78 -3.21 2.68
N GLU A 387 -15.00 -4.18 2.21
CA GLU A 387 -14.93 -5.50 2.81
C GLU A 387 -13.79 -5.56 3.82
N ASP A 388 -14.06 -6.01 5.04
CA ASP A 388 -13.02 -6.41 5.98
C ASP A 388 -12.58 -7.84 5.64
N PHE A 389 -11.45 -7.95 4.96
CA PHE A 389 -10.90 -9.22 4.49
C PHE A 389 -10.49 -10.17 5.61
N THR A 390 -10.31 -9.68 6.84
CA THR A 390 -10.03 -10.53 8.01
C THR A 390 -11.27 -11.29 8.45
N SER A 391 -12.45 -10.67 8.33
CA SER A 391 -13.72 -11.20 8.83
C SER A 391 -14.74 -11.57 7.74
N GLY A 392 -14.49 -11.17 6.49
CA GLY A 392 -15.43 -11.24 5.37
C GLY A 392 -16.65 -10.31 5.51
N ILE A 393 -16.62 -9.36 6.45
CA ILE A 393 -17.75 -8.47 6.73
C ILE A 393 -17.73 -7.28 5.76
N LYS A 394 -18.87 -7.04 5.13
CA LYS A 394 -19.10 -5.84 4.32
C LYS A 394 -19.57 -4.68 5.18
N ILE A 395 -18.81 -3.59 5.19
CA ILE A 395 -19.05 -2.37 5.94
C ILE A 395 -19.51 -1.29 4.95
N SER A 396 -20.69 -0.72 5.19
CA SER A 396 -21.20 0.38 4.36
C SER A 396 -20.38 1.65 4.59
N THR A 397 -20.17 2.41 3.52
CA THR A 397 -19.50 3.73 3.56
C THR A 397 -20.49 4.90 3.53
N THR A 398 -21.78 4.63 3.29
CA THR A 398 -22.80 5.67 3.11
C THR A 398 -23.12 6.42 4.40
N PHE A 399 -23.55 7.68 4.26
CA PHE A 399 -23.93 8.57 5.38
C PHE A 399 -25.38 8.43 5.84
#